data_AF-A0A914X6H3-F1
#
_entry.id   AF-A0A914X6H3-F1
#
_cell.length_a   1.000
_cell.length_b   1.000
_cell.length_c   1.000
_cell.angle_alpha   90.00
_cell.angle_beta   90.00
_cell.angle_gamma   90.00
#
_symmetry.space_group_name_H-M   'P 1'
#
loop_
_entity.id
_entity.type
_entity.pdbx_description
1 polymer ?
#
loop_
_entity_poly.entity_id
_entity_poly.type
_entity_poly.pdbx_seq_one_letter_code
_entity_poly.pdbx_strand_id
1 'polypeptide(L)'
;MISGLFNLLDYPAGVVPVGHVTDEDDAALQSFPEGFNGTNLLYALIKKAAAKSRGLPLAVQIVTLPFREELCLRLMKEVENLTK
;
A
#
# COMPACT_ATOMS: atom_id res chain seq x y z
N MET A 1 7.72 -3.61 5.73
CA MET A 1 7.79 -3.83 4.26
C MET A 1 6.76 -4.91 3.95
N ILE A 2 5.65 -4.57 3.28
CA ILE A 2 4.46 -5.43 3.19
C ILE A 2 4.59 -6.59 2.19
N SER A 3 5.49 -6.49 1.22
CA SER A 3 5.74 -7.53 0.21
C SER A 3 6.48 -8.75 0.74
N GLY A 4 7.47 -8.56 1.62
CA GLY A 4 8.37 -9.63 2.06
C GLY A 4 7.67 -10.80 2.78
N LEU A 5 6.52 -10.55 3.40
CA LEU A 5 5.73 -11.60 4.07
C LEU A 5 5.21 -12.65 3.08
N PHE A 6 4.68 -12.21 1.94
CA PHE A 6 4.06 -13.11 0.96
C PHE A 6 5.09 -13.82 0.08
N ASN A 7 6.29 -13.23 -0.05
CA ASN A 7 7.44 -13.95 -0.60
C ASN A 7 7.85 -15.13 0.29
N LEU A 8 7.84 -14.96 1.63
CA LEU A 8 8.18 -16.03 2.57
C LEU A 8 7.14 -17.15 2.58
N LEU A 9 5.87 -16.79 2.47
CA LEU A 9 4.75 -17.74 2.48
C LEU A 9 4.52 -18.45 1.15
N ASP A 10 5.18 -17.99 0.07
CA ASP A 10 4.95 -18.45 -1.31
C ASP A 10 3.50 -18.25 -1.77
N TYR A 11 2.95 -17.07 -1.46
CA TYR A 11 1.57 -16.72 -1.81
C TYR A 11 1.55 -15.80 -3.03
N PRO A 12 0.69 -16.05 -4.03
CA PRO A 12 0.51 -15.15 -5.15
C PRO A 12 0.03 -13.78 -4.66
N ALA A 13 0.80 -12.74 -4.98
CA ALA A 13 0.53 -11.36 -4.60
C ALA A 13 0.66 -10.42 -5.82
N GLY A 14 -0.34 -9.58 -6.03
CA GLY A 14 -0.38 -8.56 -7.08
C GLY A 14 -0.69 -7.18 -6.52
N VAL A 15 -0.43 -6.14 -7.31
CA VAL A 15 -0.68 -4.75 -6.92
C VAL A 15 -1.48 -4.04 -8.01
N VAL A 16 -2.51 -3.30 -7.60
CA VAL A 16 -3.39 -2.54 -8.52
C VAL A 16 -3.47 -1.08 -8.05
N PRO A 17 -3.23 -0.09 -8.94
CA PRO A 17 -3.42 1.31 -8.61
C PRO A 17 -4.92 1.63 -8.46
N VAL A 18 -5.29 2.30 -7.38
CA VAL A 18 -6.68 2.59 -7.00
C VAL A 18 -7.00 4.07 -6.94
N GLY A 19 -5.99 4.93 -6.97
CA GLY A 19 -6.19 6.37 -6.87
C GLY A 19 -4.88 7.14 -6.80
N HIS A 20 -4.97 8.39 -6.40
CA HIS A 20 -3.83 9.27 -6.20
C HIS A 20 -3.91 9.94 -4.83
N VAL A 21 -2.75 10.31 -4.29
CA VAL A 21 -2.67 11.04 -3.02
C VAL A 21 -3.38 12.38 -3.12
N THR A 22 -4.26 12.66 -2.16
CA THR A 22 -5.01 13.92 -2.02
C THR A 22 -4.31 14.90 -1.07
N ASP A 23 -4.77 16.16 -1.02
CA ASP A 23 -4.24 17.12 -0.03
C ASP A 23 -4.62 16.72 1.39
N GLU A 24 -5.80 16.11 1.56
CA GLU A 24 -6.24 15.60 2.86
C GLU A 24 -5.32 14.47 3.36
N ASP A 25 -4.85 13.60 2.47
CA ASP A 25 -3.90 12.52 2.81
C ASP A 25 -2.54 13.07 3.29
N ASP A 26 -2.00 14.07 2.58
CA ASP A 26 -0.75 14.73 2.95
C ASP A 26 -0.89 15.48 4.31
N ALA A 27 -2.05 16.10 4.58
CA ALA A 27 -2.34 16.74 5.85
C ALA A 27 -2.51 15.73 7.00
N ALA A 28 -3.19 14.61 6.73
CA ALA A 28 -3.37 13.52 7.68
C ALA A 28 -2.03 12.90 8.09
N LEU A 29 -1.11 12.72 7.14
CA LEU A 29 0.25 12.22 7.39
C LEU A 29 1.00 13.11 8.40
N GLN A 30 0.84 14.44 8.34
CA GLN A 30 1.46 15.37 9.27
C GLN A 30 0.90 15.23 10.69
N SER A 31 -0.43 15.11 10.80
CA SER A 31 -1.17 14.94 12.06
C SER A 31 -0.99 13.57 12.72
N PHE A 32 -0.38 12.61 12.03
CA PHE A 32 -0.25 11.23 12.51
C PHE A 32 0.54 11.18 13.84
N PRO A 33 -0.02 10.59 14.91
CA PRO A 33 0.55 10.63 16.25
C PRO A 33 1.98 10.07 16.29
N GLU A 34 2.87 10.78 16.97
CA GLU A 34 4.27 10.35 17.13
C GLU A 34 4.44 9.16 18.10
N GLY A 35 3.36 8.70 18.74
CA GLY A 35 3.39 7.62 19.74
C GLY A 35 3.94 6.28 19.23
N PHE A 36 3.93 6.04 17.91
CA PHE A 36 4.59 4.90 17.26
C PHE A 36 5.97 5.23 16.65
N ASN A 37 6.32 6.51 16.58
CA ASN A 37 7.48 7.05 15.87
C ASN A 37 8.65 7.42 16.80
N GLY A 38 8.39 7.60 18.10
CA GLY A 38 9.37 8.15 19.05
C GLY A 38 10.66 7.34 19.26
N THR A 39 10.68 6.06 18.89
CA THR A 39 11.84 5.17 19.12
C THR A 39 12.41 4.53 17.85
N ASN A 40 11.78 4.68 16.69
CA ASN A 40 12.20 3.96 15.48
C ASN A 40 12.48 4.91 14.31
N LEU A 41 13.78 5.08 14.03
CA LEU A 41 14.32 5.89 12.94
C LEU A 41 13.68 5.59 11.58
N LEU A 42 13.31 4.32 11.34
CA LEU A 42 12.70 3.90 10.09
C LEU A 42 11.34 4.57 9.84
N TYR A 43 10.48 4.66 10.86
CA TYR A 43 9.18 5.31 10.72
C TYR A 43 9.31 6.82 10.48
N ALA A 44 10.29 7.46 11.13
CA ALA A 44 10.60 8.87 10.87
C ALA A 44 11.09 9.10 9.44
N LEU A 45 11.91 8.20 8.89
CA LEU A 45 12.36 8.27 7.50
C LEU A 45 11.21 8.04 6.51
N ILE A 46 10.33 7.07 6.76
CA ILE A 46 9.16 6.80 5.92
C ILE A 46 8.21 8.00 5.92
N LYS A 47 7.91 8.59 7.08
CA LYS A 47 7.05 9.79 7.17
C LYS A 47 7.65 10.96 6.39
N LYS A 48 8.97 11.17 6.46
CA LYS A 48 9.66 12.21 5.68
C LYS A 48 9.64 11.92 4.18
N ALA A 49 9.85 10.67 3.77
CA ALA A 49 9.88 10.26 2.37
C ALA A 49 8.50 10.32 1.70
N ALA A 50 7.43 10.09 2.46
CA ALA A 50 6.05 10.10 1.97
C ALA A 50 5.41 11.50 1.94
N ALA A 51 6.04 12.52 2.52
CA ALA A 51 5.48 13.87 2.58
C ALA A 51 5.48 14.57 1.21
N LYS A 52 4.46 15.39 0.94
CA LYS A 52 4.29 16.17 -0.31
C LYS A 52 4.16 15.25 -1.52
N SER A 53 3.40 14.17 -1.36
CA SER A 53 3.22 13.14 -2.38
C SER A 53 1.91 13.30 -3.17
N ARG A 54 1.18 14.41 -3.00
CA ARG A 54 -0.02 14.76 -3.79
C ARG A 54 0.12 14.38 -5.27
N GLY A 55 -0.86 13.63 -5.78
CA GLY A 55 -0.92 13.23 -7.17
C GLY A 55 -0.06 12.01 -7.53
N LEU A 56 0.69 11.44 -6.59
CA LEU A 56 1.34 10.15 -6.79
C LEU A 56 0.33 8.99 -6.71
N PRO A 57 0.52 7.91 -7.49
CA PRO A 57 -0.40 6.79 -7.50
C PRO A 57 -0.38 6.04 -6.17
N LEU A 58 -1.57 5.77 -5.63
CA LEU A 58 -1.81 4.88 -4.51
C LEU A 58 -2.28 3.53 -5.04
N ALA A 59 -1.74 2.46 -4.48
CA ALA A 59 -2.03 1.11 -4.92
C ALA A 59 -2.34 0.19 -3.73
N VAL A 60 -3.16 -0.83 -3.99
CA VAL A 60 -3.49 -1.88 -3.03
C VAL A 60 -2.80 -3.19 -3.40
N GLN A 61 -2.37 -3.94 -2.39
CA GLN A 61 -1.82 -5.27 -2.57
C GLN A 61 -2.92 -6.31 -2.37
N ILE A 62 -3.07 -7.21 -3.34
CA ILE A 62 -4.06 -8.29 -3.37
C ILE A 62 -3.30 -9.60 -3.28
N VAL A 63 -3.72 -10.49 -2.39
CA VAL A 63 -3.05 -11.77 -2.13
C VAL A 63 -4.08 -12.88 -2.08
N THR A 64 -3.76 -14.03 -2.68
CA THR A 64 -4.56 -15.26 -2.57
C THR A 64 -3.74 -16.41 -2.00
N LEU A 65 -4.40 -17.54 -1.74
CA LEU A 65 -3.74 -18.78 -1.29
C LEU A 65 -2.81 -19.35 -2.39
N PRO A 66 -1.86 -20.23 -2.03
CA PRO A 66 -0.98 -20.88 -2.98
C PRO A 66 -1.72 -21.57 -4.14
N PHE A 67 -1.14 -21.53 -5.34
CA PHE A 67 -1.68 -22.13 -6.57
C PHE A 67 -3.06 -21.59 -6.99
N ARG A 68 -3.34 -20.32 -6.69
CA ARG A 68 -4.59 -19.62 -7.07
C ARG A 68 -4.30 -18.29 -7.76
N GLU A 69 -3.40 -18.31 -8.73
CA GLU A 69 -2.96 -17.15 -9.50
C GLU A 69 -4.13 -16.56 -10.31
N GLU A 70 -4.98 -17.38 -10.91
CA GLU A 70 -6.13 -16.92 -11.70
C GLU A 70 -7.16 -16.21 -10.82
N LEU A 71 -7.32 -16.65 -9.56
CA LEU A 71 -8.15 -15.97 -8.59
C LEU A 71 -7.56 -14.61 -8.21
N CYS A 72 -6.23 -14.55 -8.02
CA CYS A 72 -5.52 -13.29 -7.75
C CYS A 72 -5.75 -12.30 -8.90
N LEU A 73 -5.56 -12.75 -10.14
CA LEU A 73 -5.79 -11.93 -11.34
C LEU A 73 -7.25 -11.49 -11.49
N ARG A 74 -8.21 -12.36 -11.18
CA ARG A 74 -9.63 -12.01 -11.20
C ARG A 74 -9.95 -10.92 -10.18
N LEU A 75 -9.44 -11.04 -8.96
CA LEU A 75 -9.62 -10.02 -7.91
C LEU A 75 -8.94 -8.70 -8.30
N MET A 76 -7.74 -8.76 -8.87
CA MET A 76 -7.06 -7.58 -9.39
C MET A 76 -7.91 -6.84 -10.44
N LYS A 77 -8.50 -7.58 -11.38
CA LYS A 77 -9.38 -7.01 -12.40
C LYS A 77 -10.66 -6.42 -11.82
N GLU A 78 -11.25 -7.08 -10.81
CA GLU A 78 -12.44 -6.57 -10.13
C GLU A 78 -12.15 -5.25 -9.41
N VAL A 79 -11.03 -5.19 -8.67
CA VAL A 79 -10.59 -3.96 -8.01
C VAL A 79 -10.34 -2.86 -9.05
N GLU A 80 -9.62 -3.16 -10.13
CA GLU A 80 -9.37 -2.19 -11.20
C GLU A 80 -10.66 -1.62 -11.80
N ASN A 81 -11.70 -2.44 -11.97
CA ASN A 81 -13.00 -1.98 -12.49
C ASN A 81 -13.77 -1.09 -11.52
N LEU A 82 -13.59 -1.29 -10.20
CA LEU A 82 -14.28 -0.50 -9.16
C LEU A 82 -13.59 0.84 -8.87
N THR A 83 -12.30 0.95 -9.14
CA THR A 83 -11.51 2.17 -8.90
C THR A 83 -11.21 2.99 -10.15
N LYS A 84 -11.60 2.50 -11.34
CA LYS A 84 -11.73 3.33 -12.55
C LYS A 84 -12.97 4.21 -12.45
#